data_AF-A0A3B8LXN9-F1
#
_entry.id   AF-A0A3B8LXN9-F1
#
_cell.length_a   1.000
_cell.length_b   1.000
_cell.length_c   1.000
_cell.angle_alpha   90.00
_cell.angle_beta   90.00
_cell.angle_gamma   90.00
#
_symmetry.space_group_name_H-M   'P 1'
#
loop_
_entity.id
_entity.type
_entity.pdbx_description
1 polymer ?
#
loop_
_entity_poly.entity_id
_entity_poly.type
_entity_poly.pdbx_seq_one_letter_code
_entity_poly.pdbx_strand_id
1 'polypeptide(L)'
;SLIKASALGPISGTRYKQVVQALNGLYTQLPQPVQVTILETFMKNLADLTMNRALFTLKGAADPATISVKVNNVAVAKSTTNGWSYNTTTRSITFHGTAIPAANAKIDVSYKTGCP
;
A
#
# COMPACT_ATOMS: atom_id res chain seq x y z
N SER A 1 38.94 23.83 -24.38
CA SER A 1 38.08 24.68 -23.54
C SER A 1 36.67 24.15 -23.48
N LEU A 2 36.02 24.42 -22.34
CA LEU A 2 34.59 24.32 -22.03
C LEU A 2 34.10 22.99 -21.46
N ILE A 3 34.18 22.90 -20.13
CA ILE A 3 33.20 22.19 -19.31
C ILE A 3 31.85 22.88 -19.51
N LYS A 4 30.85 22.13 -20.00
CA LYS A 4 29.43 22.47 -19.83
C LYS A 4 28.82 21.43 -18.90
N ALA A 5 28.56 21.83 -17.66
CA ALA A 5 27.77 21.06 -16.71
C ALA A 5 26.31 21.52 -16.79
N SER A 6 25.45 20.66 -17.31
CA SER A 6 23.98 20.69 -17.19
C SER A 6 23.52 19.30 -17.61
N ALA A 7 22.68 18.54 -16.91
CA ALA A 7 21.66 18.89 -15.94
C ALA A 7 21.37 17.66 -15.05
N LEU A 8 20.72 17.91 -13.91
CA LEU A 8 19.79 17.02 -13.21
C LEU A 8 20.28 15.60 -12.92
N GLY A 9 20.75 15.40 -11.68
CA GLY A 9 21.28 14.14 -11.17
C GLY A 9 20.33 12.95 -11.38
N PRO A 10 20.78 11.89 -12.07
CA PRO A 10 20.06 10.64 -12.07
C PRO A 10 20.46 9.85 -10.82
N ILE A 11 19.47 9.68 -9.94
CA ILE A 11 19.11 8.48 -9.17
C ILE A 11 20.31 7.56 -8.88
N SER A 12 20.62 7.38 -7.59
CA SER A 12 21.72 6.64 -6.91
C SER A 12 22.52 5.53 -7.64
N GLY A 13 22.01 4.94 -8.72
CA GLY A 13 22.69 3.94 -9.54
C GLY A 13 23.90 4.45 -10.35
N THR A 14 24.02 5.74 -10.68
CA THR A 14 25.13 6.23 -11.54
C THR A 14 26.47 6.28 -10.80
N ARG A 15 26.49 6.75 -9.55
CA ARG A 15 27.71 6.77 -8.70
C ARG A 15 28.17 5.36 -8.34
N TYR A 16 27.23 4.48 -8.01
CA TYR A 16 27.53 3.08 -7.70
C TYR A 16 28.21 2.38 -8.88
N LYS A 17 27.70 2.58 -10.11
CA LYS A 17 28.32 2.04 -11.34
C LYS A 17 29.75 2.54 -11.55
N GLN A 18 30.00 3.84 -11.33
CA GLN A 18 31.33 4.43 -11.49
C GLN A 18 32.35 3.86 -10.49
N VAL A 19 31.95 3.64 -9.24
CA VAL A 19 32.81 3.03 -8.22
C VAL A 19 33.10 1.56 -8.52
N VAL A 20 32.09 0.80 -8.94
CA VAL A 20 32.27 -0.63 -9.30
C VAL A 20 33.17 -0.79 -10.52
N GLN A 21 33.04 0.07 -11.53
CA GLN A 21 33.92 0.09 -12.70
C GLN A 21 35.36 0.50 -12.34
N ALA A 22 35.54 1.45 -11.42
CA ALA A 22 36.87 1.89 -10.97
C ALA A 22 37.61 0.83 -10.14
N LEU A 23 36.90 -0.14 -9.57
CA LEU A 23 37.46 -1.22 -8.74
C LEU A 23 37.60 -2.56 -9.50
N ASN A 24 37.46 -2.58 -10.83
CA ASN A 24 37.36 -3.79 -11.64
C ASN A 24 36.31 -4.79 -11.12
N GLY A 25 35.26 -4.28 -10.47
CA GLY A 25 34.19 -5.11 -9.93
C GLY A 25 33.31 -5.64 -11.05
N LEU A 26 32.89 -6.90 -10.92
CA LEU A 26 31.88 -7.52 -11.77
C LEU A 26 30.53 -6.82 -11.57
N TYR A 27 30.20 -5.85 -12.43
CA TYR A 27 28.82 -5.39 -12.59
C TYR A 27 28.09 -6.37 -13.52
N THR A 28 27.84 -7.59 -13.05
CA THR A 28 26.93 -8.48 -13.76
C THR A 28 25.52 -7.92 -13.60
N GLN A 29 24.99 -7.35 -14.69
CA GLN A 29 23.56 -7.15 -14.79
C GLN A 29 22.92 -8.52 -14.62
N LEU A 30 22.11 -8.69 -13.57
CA LEU A 30 21.27 -9.88 -13.42
C LEU A 30 20.51 -10.09 -14.75
N PRO A 31 20.51 -11.29 -15.34
CA PRO A 31 19.84 -11.53 -16.61
C PRO A 31 18.37 -11.12 -16.53
N GLN A 32 17.91 -10.31 -17.49
CA GLN A 32 16.50 -10.03 -17.72
C GLN A 32 15.83 -11.37 -18.05
N PRO A 33 15.06 -11.99 -17.12
CA PRO A 33 13.83 -11.42 -16.54
C PRO A 33 13.79 -11.35 -14.99
N VAL A 34 14.91 -11.55 -14.30
CA VAL A 34 14.94 -11.68 -12.82
C VAL A 34 14.75 -10.33 -12.09
N GLN A 35 15.16 -9.22 -12.71
CA GLN A 35 15.04 -7.88 -12.09
C GLN A 35 13.60 -7.37 -12.03
N VAL A 36 12.79 -7.68 -13.05
CA VAL A 36 11.38 -7.25 -13.13
C VAL A 36 10.53 -8.05 -12.14
N THR A 37 10.75 -9.36 -12.05
CA THR A 37 9.99 -10.24 -11.14
C THR A 37 10.26 -9.97 -9.67
N ILE A 38 11.51 -9.72 -9.26
CA ILE A 38 11.81 -9.39 -7.85
C ILE A 38 11.26 -8.00 -7.50
N LEU A 39 11.37 -7.02 -8.40
CA LEU A 39 10.84 -5.69 -8.14
C LEU A 39 9.31 -5.67 -8.12
N GLU A 40 8.63 -6.38 -9.03
CA GLU A 40 7.18 -6.55 -9.00
C GLU A 40 6.73 -7.30 -7.74
N THR A 41 7.42 -8.36 -7.35
CA THR A 41 7.12 -9.11 -6.12
C THR A 41 7.35 -8.25 -4.88
N PHE A 42 8.41 -7.46 -4.86
CA PHE A 42 8.70 -6.53 -3.77
C PHE A 42 7.69 -5.38 -3.72
N MET A 43 7.28 -4.82 -4.86
CA MET A 43 6.25 -3.77 -4.93
C MET A 43 4.86 -4.32 -4.59
N LYS A 44 4.55 -5.57 -4.93
CA LYS A 44 3.33 -6.27 -4.52
C LYS A 44 3.32 -6.55 -3.03
N ASN A 45 4.44 -7.05 -2.47
CA ASN A 45 4.58 -7.29 -1.04
C ASN A 45 4.60 -5.98 -0.24
N LEU A 46 5.23 -4.94 -0.76
CA LEU A 46 5.16 -3.61 -0.18
C LEU A 46 3.76 -3.05 -0.28
N ALA A 47 3.04 -3.19 -1.39
CA ALA A 47 1.63 -2.82 -1.46
C ALA A 47 0.82 -3.61 -0.41
N ASP A 48 1.07 -4.90 -0.21
CA ASP A 48 0.38 -5.67 0.84
C ASP A 48 0.77 -5.23 2.28
N LEU A 49 1.97 -4.70 2.46
CA LEU A 49 2.48 -4.20 3.74
C LEU A 49 2.16 -2.71 4.00
N THR A 50 1.93 -1.92 2.95
CA THR A 50 1.80 -0.45 2.97
C THR A 50 0.47 0.07 2.45
N MET A 51 -0.34 -0.75 1.76
CA MET A 51 -1.77 -0.49 1.60
C MET A 51 -2.37 -0.60 2.99
N ASN A 52 -2.70 0.55 3.53
CA ASN A 52 -3.22 0.77 4.87
C ASN A 52 -4.21 -0.33 5.26
N ARG A 53 -3.77 -1.37 6.00
CA ARG A 53 -4.61 -2.50 6.44
C ARG A 53 -5.80 -2.05 7.28
N ALA A 54 -5.70 -0.85 7.82
CA ALA A 54 -6.78 -0.18 8.50
C ALA A 54 -7.80 0.45 7.56
N LEU A 55 -7.66 0.44 6.23
CA LEU A 55 -8.56 1.12 5.31
C LEU A 55 -9.27 0.13 4.38
N PHE A 56 -10.60 0.21 4.33
CA PHE A 56 -11.44 -0.58 3.43
C PHE A 56 -12.42 0.34 2.70
N THR A 57 -12.29 0.46 1.39
CA THR A 57 -13.16 1.34 0.58
C THR A 57 -14.41 0.60 0.09
N LEU A 58 -15.57 1.18 0.35
CA LEU A 58 -16.86 0.65 -0.09
C LEU A 58 -17.09 0.93 -1.58
N LYS A 59 -17.74 -0.01 -2.26
CA LYS A 59 -18.08 0.12 -3.68
C LYS A 59 -19.15 1.19 -3.93
N GLY A 60 -20.09 1.38 -3.00
CA GLY A 60 -21.19 2.34 -3.11
C GLY A 60 -21.23 3.36 -1.96
N ALA A 61 -22.04 4.40 -2.13
CA ALA A 61 -22.39 5.29 -1.04
C ALA A 61 -23.25 4.52 -0.02
N ALA A 62 -22.74 4.34 1.19
CA ALA A 62 -23.43 3.60 2.24
C ALA A 62 -24.23 4.57 3.11
N ASP A 63 -25.42 4.16 3.54
CA ASP A 63 -26.08 4.80 4.67
C ASP A 63 -25.28 4.45 5.96
N PRO A 64 -24.64 5.43 6.64
CA PRO A 64 -23.78 5.18 7.79
C PRO A 64 -24.47 4.47 8.96
N ALA A 65 -25.80 4.54 9.05
CA ALA A 65 -26.56 3.87 10.11
C ALA A 65 -26.73 2.37 9.85
N THR A 66 -26.53 1.91 8.62
CA THR A 66 -26.76 0.51 8.21
C THR A 66 -25.48 -0.32 8.08
N ILE A 67 -24.32 0.32 8.25
CA ILE A 67 -23.02 -0.33 8.12
C ILE A 67 -22.80 -1.28 9.31
N SER A 68 -22.62 -2.56 9.00
CA SER A 68 -22.17 -3.59 9.93
C SER A 68 -20.86 -4.19 9.43
N VAL A 69 -19.88 -4.28 10.31
CA VAL A 69 -18.52 -4.73 10.02
C VAL A 69 -18.20 -5.95 10.88
N LYS A 70 -17.68 -6.99 10.23
CA LYS A 70 -17.13 -8.18 10.90
C LYS A 70 -15.71 -8.44 10.44
N VAL A 71 -14.85 -8.84 11.36
CA VAL A 71 -13.50 -9.33 11.08
C VAL A 71 -13.42 -10.76 11.58
N ASN A 72 -13.12 -11.72 10.70
CA ASN A 72 -13.15 -13.15 10.99
C ASN A 72 -14.47 -13.59 11.65
N ASN A 73 -15.60 -13.12 11.12
CA ASN A 73 -16.96 -13.35 11.64
C ASN A 73 -17.28 -12.71 13.01
N VAL A 74 -16.34 -12.00 13.65
CA VAL A 74 -16.58 -11.27 14.92
C VAL A 74 -17.05 -9.85 14.61
N ALA A 75 -18.17 -9.44 15.21
CA ALA A 75 -18.69 -8.09 15.04
C ALA A 75 -17.76 -7.05 15.68
N VAL A 76 -17.44 -6.00 14.93
CA VAL A 76 -16.60 -4.89 15.38
C VAL A 76 -17.48 -3.67 15.64
N ALA A 77 -17.34 -3.07 16.83
CA ALA A 77 -18.09 -1.87 17.19
C ALA A 77 -17.61 -0.64 16.40
N LYS A 78 -18.52 0.31 16.16
CA LYS A 78 -18.18 1.63 15.61
C LYS A 78 -17.46 2.44 16.69
N SER A 79 -16.15 2.66 16.52
CA SER A 79 -15.29 3.37 17.48
C SER A 79 -14.03 3.85 16.78
N THR A 80 -13.57 5.05 17.13
CA THR A 80 -12.29 5.61 16.68
C THR A 80 -11.09 5.16 17.53
N THR A 81 -11.32 4.34 18.57
CA THR A 81 -10.27 3.87 19.48
C THR A 81 -9.97 2.38 19.28
N ASN A 82 -10.99 1.52 19.37
CA ASN A 82 -10.86 0.05 19.25
C ASN A 82 -12.02 -0.52 18.41
N GLY A 83 -12.14 -0.06 17.16
CA GLY A 83 -13.29 -0.40 16.33
C GLY A 83 -13.13 0.11 14.91
N TRP A 84 -14.23 0.52 14.29
CA TRP A 84 -14.19 1.15 12.97
C TRP A 84 -14.88 2.51 12.93
N SER A 85 -14.47 3.35 11.99
CA SER A 85 -15.13 4.61 11.61
C SER A 85 -15.41 4.63 10.12
N TYR A 86 -16.42 5.38 9.67
CA TYR A 86 -16.73 5.53 8.24
C TYR A 86 -16.59 7.00 7.83
N ASN A 87 -15.87 7.24 6.73
CA ASN A 87 -15.76 8.53 6.08
C ASN A 87 -16.67 8.53 4.83
N THR A 88 -17.68 9.40 4.83
CA THR A 88 -18.66 9.51 3.74
C THR A 88 -18.06 10.12 2.47
N THR A 89 -17.09 11.04 2.60
CA THR A 89 -16.42 11.70 1.47
C THR A 89 -15.60 10.70 0.65
N THR A 90 -14.81 9.87 1.33
CA THR A 90 -13.95 8.87 0.65
C THR A 90 -14.64 7.52 0.47
N ARG A 91 -15.81 7.32 1.11
CA ARG A 91 -16.54 6.05 1.20
C ARG A 91 -15.68 4.95 1.80
N SER A 92 -14.83 5.28 2.76
CA SER A 92 -13.88 4.34 3.35
C SER A 92 -14.17 4.08 4.82
N ILE A 93 -14.07 2.81 5.20
CA ILE A 93 -14.04 2.37 6.59
C ILE A 93 -12.59 2.38 7.05
N THR A 94 -12.35 2.98 8.21
CA THR A 94 -11.05 2.95 8.89
C THR A 94 -11.15 2.09 10.15
N PHE A 95 -10.29 1.10 10.31
CA PHE A 95 -10.16 0.27 11.50
C PHE A 95 -9.13 0.85 12.46
N HIS A 96 -9.39 0.75 13.76
CA HIS A 96 -8.59 1.38 14.82
C HIS A 96 -8.24 0.38 15.91
N GLY A 97 -7.07 0.56 16.53
CA GLY A 97 -6.63 -0.21 17.69
C GLY A 97 -6.70 -1.72 17.49
N THR A 98 -7.39 -2.42 18.40
CA THR A 98 -7.51 -3.88 18.38
C THR A 98 -8.37 -4.43 17.24
N ALA A 99 -9.08 -3.57 16.50
CA ALA A 99 -9.93 -3.97 15.38
C ALA A 99 -9.19 -3.96 14.03
N ILE A 100 -7.92 -3.55 13.99
CA ILE A 100 -7.09 -3.59 12.78
C ILE A 100 -6.93 -5.06 12.36
N PRO A 101 -7.40 -5.46 11.16
CA PRO A 101 -7.32 -6.84 10.73
C PRO A 101 -5.87 -7.30 10.57
N ALA A 102 -5.57 -8.53 11.04
CA ALA A 102 -4.30 -9.17 10.78
C ALA A 102 -4.13 -9.51 9.28
N ALA A 103 -2.91 -9.80 8.84
CA ALA A 103 -2.68 -10.32 7.50
C ALA A 103 -3.54 -11.58 7.28
N ASN A 104 -4.17 -11.68 6.10
CA ASN A 104 -5.11 -12.75 5.73
C ASN A 104 -6.44 -12.79 6.52
N ALA A 105 -6.75 -11.81 7.36
CA ALA A 105 -8.05 -11.75 8.01
C ALA A 105 -9.18 -11.50 7.00
N LYS A 106 -10.32 -12.17 7.21
CA LYS A 106 -11.52 -11.98 6.40
C LYS A 106 -12.30 -10.78 6.92
N ILE A 107 -12.56 -9.81 6.05
CA ILE A 107 -13.37 -8.62 6.35
C ILE A 107 -14.72 -8.77 5.64
N ASP A 108 -15.80 -8.79 6.41
CA ASP A 108 -17.17 -8.77 5.88
C ASP A 108 -17.84 -7.44 6.25
N VAL A 109 -18.20 -6.65 5.24
CA VAL A 109 -18.93 -5.40 5.42
C VAL A 109 -20.27 -5.47 4.71
N SER A 110 -21.34 -5.28 5.46
CA SER A 110 -22.71 -5.21 4.93
C SER A 110 -23.29 -3.82 5.19
N TYR A 111 -23.92 -3.22 4.18
CA TYR A 111 -24.55 -1.91 4.26
C TYR A 111 -25.66 -1.81 3.23
N LYS A 112 -26.63 -0.93 3.48
CA LYS A 112 -27.57 -0.50 2.44
C LYS A 112 -26.96 0.69 1.70
N THR A 113 -27.11 0.70 0.39
CA THR A 113 -26.74 1.85 -0.41
C THR A 113 -27.74 2.97 -0.14
N GLY A 114 -27.26 4.09 0.38
CA GLY A 114 -28.06 5.30 0.48
C GLY A 114 -28.04 5.98 -0.87
N CYS A 115 -29.11 5.84 -1.65
CA CYS A 115 -29.39 6.74 -2.76
C CYS A 115 -30.13 7.95 -2.17
N PRO A 116 -29.65 9.20 -2.31
CA PRO A 116 -30.55 10.35 -2.24
C PRO A 116 -31.57 10.30 -3.39
#